data_AF-G1NS96-F1
#
_entry.id   AF-G1NS96-F1
#
_cell.length_a   1.000
_cell.length_b   1.000
_cell.length_c   1.000
_cell.angle_alpha   90.00
_cell.angle_beta   90.00
_cell.angle_gamma   90.00
#
_symmetry.space_group_name_H-M   'P 1'
#
loop_
_entity.id
_entity.type
_entity.pdbx_description
1 polymer ?
#
loop_
_entity_poly.entity_id
_entity_poly.type
_entity_poly.pdbx_seq_one_letter_code
_entity_poly.pdbx_strand_id
1 'polypeptide(L)'
;MNPQSLIAPLKYKSSSGAELYGRQHAQRKECLITLFFLVHCQRPYVCLIGSIFALCSLEWLPALTSVTHSYLCPLWSERGSVHSIAPFDVTLNADTAHPRLEVSEDGKSVNDTGVIRQVPNKEERFDSHIFVLAKEGYTSGRRYWEVDVGKRRNWMLGVASESVARKGTVTVSPKNGFWVIGLADGQEYWAHTDPWTRLTVSGRPQKIGIFLNISANKLSFYNVKKKLALYTFTNLGDSRLQRKFVPFFSTGSGVSVHSYPLIPPGNLKHG
;
A
#
# COMPACT_ATOMS: atom_id res chain seq x y z
N MET A 1 -44.71 38.47 -19.98
CA MET A 1 -43.62 38.67 -20.96
C MET A 1 -42.51 39.48 -20.28
N ASN A 2 -41.30 38.90 -20.31
CA ASN A 2 -39.95 39.36 -19.99
C ASN A 2 -39.70 40.83 -19.52
N PRO A 3 -39.00 41.08 -18.39
CA PRO A 3 -38.42 42.37 -18.08
C PRO A 3 -36.90 42.45 -18.34
N GLN A 4 -36.57 43.49 -19.11
CA GLN A 4 -35.46 44.43 -18.95
C GLN A 4 -34.00 43.98 -19.21
N SER A 5 -33.55 44.40 -20.40
CA SER A 5 -32.18 44.73 -20.79
C SER A 5 -31.71 46.05 -20.16
N LEU A 6 -30.38 46.26 -20.05
CA LEU A 6 -29.68 47.38 -20.70
C LEU A 6 -28.15 47.30 -20.53
N ILE A 7 -27.48 47.93 -21.51
CA ILE A 7 -26.12 47.73 -22.00
C ILE A 7 -25.24 48.94 -21.59
N ALA A 8 -23.92 48.73 -21.50
CA ALA A 8 -22.86 49.74 -21.28
C ALA A 8 -22.75 50.79 -22.43
N PRO A 9 -21.92 51.86 -22.37
CA PRO A 9 -20.46 51.73 -22.58
C PRO A 9 -19.53 52.79 -21.90
N LEU A 10 -18.23 52.54 -22.05
CA LEU A 10 -17.03 53.28 -21.62
C LEU A 10 -16.84 54.66 -22.30
N LYS A 11 -16.13 55.59 -21.62
CA LYS A 11 -15.23 56.59 -22.23
C LYS A 11 -14.08 56.98 -21.27
N TYR A 12 -12.96 57.36 -21.88
CA TYR A 12 -11.56 57.35 -21.39
C TYR A 12 -10.97 58.79 -21.30
N LYS A 13 -9.77 58.89 -20.68
CA LYS A 13 -8.76 59.98 -20.60
C LYS A 13 -8.80 60.89 -19.37
N SER A 14 -7.70 61.43 -18.82
CA SER A 14 -6.25 61.14 -18.73
C SER A 14 -5.59 62.39 -18.11
N SER A 15 -4.70 62.27 -17.11
CA SER A 15 -3.56 63.17 -16.81
C SER A 15 -3.03 62.89 -15.38
N SER A 16 -1.84 62.29 -15.24
CA SER A 16 -0.52 62.93 -15.00
C SER A 16 -0.23 63.27 -13.52
N GLY A 17 0.88 62.76 -12.98
CA GLY A 17 1.46 63.27 -11.73
C GLY A 17 2.28 62.21 -10.97
N ALA A 18 3.59 62.42 -10.92
CA ALA A 18 4.65 61.48 -10.52
C ALA A 18 5.00 61.47 -9.01
N GLU A 19 5.61 60.35 -8.59
CA GLU A 19 6.67 60.19 -7.56
C GLU A 19 6.39 60.49 -6.07
N LEU A 20 7.05 59.93 -5.05
CA LEU A 20 7.85 58.73 -4.76
C LEU A 20 8.06 58.73 -3.22
N TYR A 21 8.42 57.56 -2.64
CA TYR A 21 9.15 57.38 -1.36
C TYR A 21 8.44 57.52 0.00
N GLY A 22 8.59 56.48 0.86
CA GLY A 22 8.30 56.61 2.30
C GLY A 22 8.20 55.32 3.11
N ARG A 23 9.35 54.73 3.44
CA ARG A 23 9.68 53.78 4.53
C ARG A 23 8.55 53.24 5.43
N GLN A 24 8.47 51.91 5.52
CA GLN A 24 7.96 51.22 6.71
C GLN A 24 9.09 51.09 7.75
N HIS A 25 8.79 51.46 9.00
CA HIS A 25 9.61 51.12 10.16
C HIS A 25 8.78 50.38 11.21
N ALA A 26 9.27 49.16 11.47
CA ALA A 26 9.20 48.33 12.67
C ALA A 26 8.34 48.76 13.87
N GLN A 27 7.52 47.81 14.35
CA GLN A 27 7.55 47.44 15.76
C GLN A 27 7.74 45.92 15.94
N ARG A 28 8.58 45.61 16.93
CA ARG A 28 9.22 44.33 17.25
C ARG A 28 8.23 43.26 17.73
N LYS A 29 8.49 42.00 17.36
CA LYS A 29 8.62 40.88 18.31
C LYS A 29 9.67 39.89 17.80
N GLU A 30 10.65 39.65 18.65
CA GLU A 30 11.80 38.77 18.44
C GLU A 30 11.41 37.29 18.64
N CYS A 31 11.91 36.40 17.79
CA CYS A 31 12.36 35.08 18.23
C CYS A 31 13.40 34.55 17.23
N LEU A 32 14.60 34.34 17.76
CA LEU A 32 15.81 33.94 17.06
C LEU A 32 15.67 32.55 16.42
N ILE A 33 15.79 32.49 15.10
CA ILE A 33 16.09 31.26 14.37
C ILE A 33 17.59 31.29 14.07
N THR A 34 18.38 30.55 14.84
CA THR A 34 19.80 30.35 14.56
C THR A 34 19.96 29.47 13.31
N LEU A 35 20.66 30.01 12.31
CA LEU A 35 20.84 29.49 10.97
C LEU A 35 21.75 28.26 10.89
N PHE A 36 21.43 27.38 9.95
CA PHE A 36 22.30 26.33 9.40
C PHE A 36 23.52 26.94 8.72
N PHE A 37 24.72 26.41 8.97
CA PHE A 37 25.88 26.65 8.10
C PHE A 37 26.08 25.46 7.15
N LEU A 38 25.75 25.68 5.88
CA LEU A 38 26.27 24.90 4.75
C LEU A 38 27.67 25.44 4.42
N VAL A 39 28.71 24.64 4.72
CA VAL A 39 30.08 24.96 4.31
C VAL A 39 30.23 24.69 2.82
N HIS A 40 30.31 25.75 2.01
CA HIS A 40 30.77 25.65 0.63
C HIS A 40 32.29 25.53 0.61
N CYS A 41 32.77 24.38 0.15
CA CYS A 41 34.19 24.06 0.02
C CYS A 41 34.72 24.63 -1.30
N GLN A 42 35.54 25.68 -1.23
CA GLN A 42 36.56 25.94 -2.25
C GLN A 42 37.92 25.87 -1.57
N ARG A 43 38.76 24.93 -2.05
CA ARG A 43 40.16 24.74 -1.62
C ARG A 43 41.02 25.97 -1.97
N PRO A 44 42.27 26.09 -1.45
CA PRO A 44 43.01 25.15 -0.59
C PRO A 44 43.48 25.78 0.75
N TYR A 45 44.08 24.95 1.60
CA TYR A 45 44.88 25.28 2.79
C TYR A 45 44.19 25.18 4.17
N VAL A 46 44.53 24.06 4.82
CA VAL A 46 44.62 23.77 6.27
C VAL A 46 43.31 23.61 7.05
N CYS A 47 43.11 22.35 7.49
CA CYS A 47 42.10 21.91 8.44
C CYS A 47 42.82 21.35 9.68
N LEU A 48 42.63 21.98 10.83
CA LEU A 48 43.07 21.57 12.19
C LEU A 48 42.16 22.32 13.17
N ILE A 49 41.65 21.85 14.32
CA ILE A 49 41.69 20.62 15.15
C ILE A 49 40.45 20.76 16.08
N GLY A 50 39.94 19.67 16.65
CA GLY A 50 39.38 19.78 18.02
C GLY A 50 38.26 18.82 18.38
N SER A 51 38.63 17.61 18.80
CA SER A 51 37.77 16.70 19.53
C SER A 51 37.70 17.12 21.00
N ILE A 52 36.50 17.18 21.61
CA ILE A 52 36.37 17.18 23.07
C ILE A 52 35.37 16.09 23.47
N PHE A 53 35.93 15.02 24.05
CA PHE A 53 35.21 14.10 24.94
C PHE A 53 35.10 14.75 26.32
N ALA A 54 33.93 14.70 26.94
CA ALA A 54 33.78 14.84 28.39
C ALA A 54 32.78 13.79 28.88
N LEU A 55 33.32 12.75 29.52
CA LEU A 55 32.62 11.76 30.31
C LEU A 55 32.28 12.37 31.68
N CYS A 56 31.05 12.18 32.17
CA CYS A 56 30.73 12.29 33.58
C CYS A 56 29.74 11.18 33.97
N SER A 57 30.31 10.17 34.62
CA SER A 57 29.77 9.25 35.65
C SER A 57 28.31 8.74 35.59
N LEU A 58 28.21 7.41 35.46
CA LEU A 58 27.08 6.58 35.87
C LEU A 58 26.91 6.56 37.40
N GLU A 59 25.67 6.54 37.91
CA GLU A 59 25.13 5.38 38.66
C GLU A 59 23.60 5.46 38.90
N TRP A 60 22.90 4.56 38.20
CA TRP A 60 21.66 3.81 38.45
C TRP A 60 20.62 4.23 39.50
N LEU A 61 19.39 4.48 39.02
CA LEU A 61 18.18 3.76 39.46
C LEU A 61 17.48 3.14 38.23
N PRO A 62 17.06 1.86 38.30
CA PRO A 62 16.52 1.10 37.17
C PRO A 62 14.99 1.25 37.03
N ALA A 63 14.49 0.71 35.92
CA ALA A 63 13.08 0.43 35.65
C ALA A 63 12.20 1.63 35.28
N LEU A 64 12.25 1.98 33.99
CA LEU A 64 11.10 1.95 33.07
C LEU A 64 11.63 1.92 31.62
N THR A 65 12.51 0.97 31.30
CA THR A 65 12.82 0.62 29.91
C THR A 65 11.76 -0.37 29.43
N SER A 66 10.60 0.15 29.07
CA SER A 66 9.58 -0.64 28.39
C SER A 66 8.79 0.27 27.45
N VAL A 67 9.07 0.08 26.16
CA VAL A 67 8.15 0.33 25.04
C VAL A 67 7.78 1.80 24.87
N THR A 68 8.45 2.52 23.97
CA THR A 68 7.90 2.71 22.62
C THR A 68 9.00 2.84 21.54
N HIS A 69 9.55 1.71 21.09
CA HIS A 69 10.00 1.61 19.70
C HIS A 69 8.77 1.28 18.82
N SER A 70 7.77 2.17 18.86
CA SER A 70 6.50 1.99 18.16
C SER A 70 6.68 2.29 16.66
N TYR A 71 6.72 1.21 15.87
CA TYR A 71 6.13 1.06 14.54
C TYR A 71 6.05 2.32 13.65
N LEU A 72 7.20 2.88 13.26
CA LEU A 72 7.23 3.89 12.20
C LEU A 72 7.98 3.32 11.00
N CYS A 73 7.23 2.67 10.12
CA CYS A 73 7.67 2.45 8.75
C CYS A 73 7.48 3.79 8.03
N PRO A 74 8.54 4.50 7.61
CA PRO A 74 8.38 5.68 6.77
C PRO A 74 7.87 5.17 5.42
N LEU A 75 6.57 5.35 5.15
CA LEU A 75 6.04 5.20 3.80
C LEU A 75 6.07 6.58 3.13
N TRP A 76 6.63 6.59 1.92
CA TRP A 76 7.28 7.73 1.28
C TRP A 76 6.30 8.64 0.52
N SER A 77 6.82 9.83 0.21
CA SER A 77 6.16 11.00 -0.33
C SER A 77 5.93 10.94 -1.85
N GLU A 78 4.71 11.25 -2.31
CA GLU A 78 4.50 11.80 -3.66
C GLU A 78 4.56 13.36 -3.67
N ARG A 79 4.68 14.04 -2.50
CA ARG A 79 4.59 15.51 -2.38
C ARG A 79 5.08 16.11 -1.05
N GLY A 80 6.20 15.63 -0.50
CA GLY A 80 6.90 16.26 0.63
C GLY A 80 6.22 16.21 2.00
N SER A 81 5.11 15.48 2.15
CA SER A 81 4.43 15.31 3.46
C SER A 81 4.41 13.84 3.85
N VAL A 82 5.31 13.43 4.74
CA VAL A 82 5.34 12.09 5.34
C VAL A 82 4.19 11.99 6.35
N HIS A 83 3.03 11.52 5.91
CA HIS A 83 1.98 11.09 6.83
C HIS A 83 2.22 9.61 7.11
N SER A 84 2.57 9.27 8.35
CA SER A 84 2.59 7.89 8.83
C SER A 84 1.17 7.33 8.74
N ILE A 85 0.94 6.35 7.86
CA ILE A 85 -0.31 5.61 7.81
C ILE A 85 -0.14 4.41 8.73
N ALA A 86 -0.81 4.42 9.89
CA ALA A 86 -0.86 3.26 10.75
C ALA A 86 -1.54 2.08 10.01
N PRO A 87 -1.08 0.84 10.21
CA PRO A 87 -1.78 -0.34 9.69
C PRO A 87 -3.23 -0.35 10.16
N PHE A 88 -4.14 -0.53 9.22
CA PHE A 88 -5.55 -0.72 9.47
C PHE A 88 -5.78 -2.13 10.01
N ASP A 89 -6.68 -2.24 10.98
CA ASP A 89 -7.00 -3.52 11.56
C ASP A 89 -7.91 -4.33 10.63
N VAL A 90 -7.41 -5.46 10.13
CA VAL A 90 -8.13 -6.33 9.19
C VAL A 90 -8.53 -7.60 9.91
N THR A 91 -9.81 -7.99 9.78
CA THR A 91 -10.35 -9.19 10.42
C THR A 91 -10.91 -10.13 9.36
N LEU A 92 -10.50 -11.40 9.40
CA LEU A 92 -10.94 -12.43 8.47
C LEU A 92 -12.40 -12.82 8.69
N ASN A 93 -13.10 -13.12 7.59
CA ASN A 93 -14.47 -13.61 7.61
C ASN A 93 -14.51 -15.13 7.40
N ALA A 94 -14.71 -15.88 8.49
CA ALA A 94 -14.81 -17.33 8.49
C ALA A 94 -15.94 -17.88 7.60
N ASP A 95 -16.97 -17.08 7.30
CA ASP A 95 -18.07 -17.47 6.41
C ASP A 95 -17.65 -17.53 4.95
N THR A 96 -16.63 -16.75 4.58
CA THR A 96 -16.07 -16.78 3.22
C THR A 96 -14.99 -17.85 3.04
N ALA A 97 -14.40 -18.31 4.14
CA ALA A 97 -13.23 -19.18 4.13
C ALA A 97 -13.54 -20.55 3.52
N HIS A 98 -12.67 -21.03 2.65
CA HIS A 98 -12.73 -22.41 2.17
C HIS A 98 -12.77 -23.42 3.33
N PRO A 99 -13.54 -24.54 3.25
CA PRO A 99 -13.69 -25.49 4.37
C PRO A 99 -12.38 -26.06 4.95
N ARG A 100 -11.31 -26.10 4.14
CA ARG A 100 -9.96 -26.50 4.56
C ARG A 100 -9.26 -25.46 5.45
N LEU A 101 -9.69 -24.21 5.38
CA LEU A 101 -9.15 -23.10 6.16
C LEU A 101 -9.87 -22.95 7.49
N GLU A 102 -9.10 -22.73 8.54
CA GLU A 102 -9.57 -22.39 9.87
C GLU A 102 -9.08 -20.99 10.25
N VAL A 103 -10.02 -20.09 10.51
CA VAL A 103 -9.75 -18.73 10.97
C VAL A 103 -9.66 -18.74 12.49
N SER A 104 -8.66 -18.09 13.07
CA SER A 104 -8.52 -17.97 14.53
C SER A 104 -9.67 -17.18 15.15
N GLU A 105 -9.86 -17.34 16.46
CA GLU A 105 -10.92 -16.66 17.22
C GLU A 105 -10.86 -15.13 17.09
N ASP A 106 -9.64 -14.56 17.13
CA ASP A 106 -9.39 -13.12 16.91
C ASP A 106 -9.56 -12.66 15.45
N GLY A 107 -9.75 -13.59 14.52
CA GLY A 107 -9.85 -13.35 13.09
C GLY A 107 -8.57 -12.82 12.44
N LYS A 108 -7.40 -12.93 13.08
CA LYS A 108 -6.13 -12.38 12.56
C LYS A 108 -5.24 -13.40 11.86
N SER A 109 -5.50 -14.68 12.02
CA SER A 109 -4.71 -15.75 11.42
C SER A 109 -5.60 -16.77 10.71
N VAL A 110 -5.01 -17.45 9.74
CA VAL A 110 -5.66 -18.54 9.01
C VAL A 110 -4.73 -19.73 8.87
N ASN A 111 -5.18 -20.86 9.37
CA ASN A 111 -4.49 -22.13 9.26
C ASN A 111 -5.12 -22.98 8.14
N ASP A 112 -4.26 -23.66 7.39
CA ASP A 112 -4.70 -24.67 6.45
C ASP A 112 -4.64 -26.03 7.16
N THR A 113 -5.82 -26.61 7.41
CA THR A 113 -5.95 -27.81 8.24
C THR A 113 -5.59 -29.11 7.53
N GLY A 114 -5.35 -29.09 6.22
CA GLY A 114 -5.06 -30.32 5.48
C GLY A 114 -6.30 -31.09 5.02
N VAL A 115 -7.47 -30.85 5.62
CA VAL A 115 -8.68 -31.64 5.39
C VAL A 115 -9.90 -30.76 5.18
N ILE A 116 -10.84 -31.19 4.34
CA ILE A 116 -12.13 -30.51 4.17
C ILE A 116 -12.94 -30.72 5.44
N ARG A 117 -13.15 -29.65 6.21
CA ARG A 117 -13.94 -29.69 7.44
C ARG A 117 -15.43 -29.57 7.14
N GLN A 118 -16.25 -30.10 8.05
CA GLN A 118 -17.70 -29.91 8.01
C GLN A 118 -18.05 -28.51 8.53
N VAL A 119 -18.43 -27.62 7.62
CA VAL A 119 -18.83 -26.24 7.91
C VAL A 119 -20.10 -25.89 7.15
N PRO A 120 -20.91 -24.92 7.62
CA PRO A 120 -22.12 -24.50 6.90
C PRO A 120 -21.79 -24.06 5.47
N ASN A 121 -22.52 -24.60 4.49
CA ASN A 121 -22.40 -24.19 3.10
C ASN A 121 -23.14 -22.87 2.88
N LYS A 122 -22.40 -21.76 3.00
CA LYS A 122 -22.88 -20.39 2.78
C LYS A 122 -22.60 -19.96 1.35
N GLU A 123 -23.43 -19.07 0.78
CA GLU A 123 -23.23 -18.58 -0.59
C GLU A 123 -21.91 -17.81 -0.75
N GLU A 124 -21.49 -17.11 0.30
CA GLU A 124 -20.27 -16.32 0.37
C GLU A 124 -19.01 -17.18 0.48
N ARG A 125 -19.16 -18.47 0.80
CA ARG A 125 -18.06 -19.40 1.01
C ARG A 125 -17.41 -19.84 -0.30
N PHE A 126 -16.09 -19.72 -0.38
CA PHE A 126 -15.32 -20.36 -1.44
C PHE A 126 -15.33 -21.89 -1.30
N ASP A 127 -15.67 -22.62 -2.36
CA ASP A 127 -15.79 -24.08 -2.33
C ASP A 127 -14.67 -24.83 -3.06
N SER A 128 -14.01 -24.18 -4.01
CA SER A 128 -13.02 -24.79 -4.91
C SER A 128 -11.57 -24.42 -4.57
N HIS A 129 -11.34 -23.17 -4.18
CA HIS A 129 -10.02 -22.61 -3.97
C HIS A 129 -9.82 -22.26 -2.49
N ILE A 130 -8.59 -22.44 -1.99
CA ILE A 130 -8.20 -22.20 -0.59
C ILE A 130 -8.08 -20.68 -0.32
N PHE A 131 -9.21 -19.99 -0.38
CA PHE A 131 -9.35 -18.54 -0.29
C PHE A 131 -10.15 -18.13 0.95
N VAL A 132 -9.89 -16.92 1.43
CA VAL A 132 -10.66 -16.25 2.48
C VAL A 132 -10.62 -14.73 2.27
N LEU A 133 -11.72 -14.06 2.60
CA LEU A 133 -11.79 -12.59 2.61
C LEU A 133 -11.80 -12.02 4.03
N ALA A 134 -11.51 -10.73 4.14
CA ALA A 134 -11.83 -9.95 5.32
C ALA A 134 -13.35 -9.68 5.45
N LYS A 135 -13.77 -9.29 6.66
CA LYS A 135 -15.13 -8.82 6.95
C LYS A 135 -15.40 -7.46 6.32
N GLU A 136 -14.44 -6.55 6.46
CA GLU A 136 -14.56 -5.18 5.98
C GLU A 136 -14.07 -5.06 4.53
N GLY A 137 -14.83 -4.30 3.74
CA GLY A 137 -14.42 -3.87 2.40
C GLY A 137 -14.54 -2.36 2.25
N TYR A 138 -13.86 -1.82 1.25
CA TYR A 138 -13.63 -0.38 1.09
C TYR A 138 -14.06 0.11 -0.28
N THR A 139 -14.81 1.20 -0.31
CA THR A 139 -15.23 1.90 -1.54
C THR A 139 -14.50 3.23 -1.74
N SER A 140 -13.78 3.72 -0.73
CA SER A 140 -13.03 4.98 -0.81
C SER A 140 -11.85 5.02 0.17
N GLY A 141 -10.98 6.02 -0.04
CA GLY A 141 -9.87 6.33 0.85
C GLY A 141 -8.57 5.55 0.58
N ARG A 142 -7.69 5.61 1.57
CA ARG A 142 -6.37 4.95 1.59
C ARG A 142 -6.33 3.98 2.75
N ARG A 143 -5.90 2.74 2.52
CA ARG A 143 -5.81 1.67 3.52
C ARG A 143 -4.47 0.99 3.39
N TYR A 144 -3.84 0.70 4.53
CA TYR A 144 -2.60 -0.04 4.61
C TYR A 144 -2.78 -1.18 5.59
N TRP A 145 -2.29 -2.38 5.29
CA TRP A 145 -2.17 -3.46 6.26
C TRP A 145 -0.95 -4.31 5.95
N GLU A 146 -0.50 -5.07 6.95
CA GLU A 146 0.64 -5.97 6.81
C GLU A 146 0.20 -7.42 7.04
N VAL A 147 0.81 -8.35 6.32
CA VAL A 147 0.53 -9.78 6.44
C VAL A 147 1.84 -10.50 6.70
N ASP A 148 1.89 -11.26 7.79
CA ASP A 148 2.99 -12.18 8.06
C ASP A 148 2.76 -13.48 7.26
N VAL A 149 3.66 -13.74 6.32
CA VAL A 149 3.67 -14.96 5.49
C VAL A 149 4.70 -15.98 5.99
N GLY A 150 5.51 -15.61 6.98
CA GLY A 150 6.50 -16.46 7.63
C GLY A 150 7.38 -17.22 6.63
N LYS A 151 7.41 -18.56 6.78
CA LYS A 151 8.16 -19.48 5.91
C LYS A 151 7.25 -20.26 4.95
N ARG A 152 5.99 -19.83 4.73
CA ARG A 152 5.07 -20.51 3.80
C ARG A 152 5.61 -20.48 2.37
N ARG A 153 5.54 -21.62 1.69
CA ARG A 153 6.05 -21.79 0.31
C ARG A 153 5.04 -21.34 -0.74
N ASN A 154 3.76 -21.33 -0.40
CA ASN A 154 2.69 -20.86 -1.26
C ASN A 154 1.85 -19.84 -0.51
N TRP A 155 1.38 -18.82 -1.21
CA TRP A 155 0.37 -17.87 -0.72
C TRP A 155 -0.06 -16.93 -1.84
N MET A 156 -1.25 -16.34 -1.71
CA MET A 156 -1.69 -15.21 -2.53
C MET A 156 -2.29 -14.13 -1.62
N LEU A 157 -2.00 -12.87 -1.92
CA LEU A 157 -2.39 -11.72 -1.12
C LEU A 157 -2.82 -10.56 -2.02
N GLY A 158 -3.83 -9.81 -1.59
CA GLY A 158 -4.23 -8.58 -2.27
C GLY A 158 -5.64 -8.16 -1.91
N VAL A 159 -6.42 -7.76 -2.93
CA VAL A 159 -7.84 -7.45 -2.78
C VAL A 159 -8.65 -8.15 -3.85
N ALA A 160 -9.91 -8.43 -3.52
CA ALA A 160 -10.92 -8.88 -4.46
C ALA A 160 -12.09 -7.89 -4.51
N SER A 161 -12.84 -7.88 -5.60
CA SER A 161 -14.17 -7.28 -5.66
C SER A 161 -15.09 -8.03 -4.69
N GLU A 162 -15.99 -7.33 -4.01
CA GLU A 162 -17.02 -8.00 -3.18
C GLU A 162 -17.85 -9.00 -4.02
N SER A 163 -18.11 -8.64 -5.28
CA SER A 163 -18.91 -9.42 -6.24
C SER A 163 -18.18 -10.56 -6.97
N VAL A 164 -16.96 -10.94 -6.57
CA VAL A 164 -16.30 -12.08 -7.23
C VAL A 164 -17.09 -13.38 -7.03
N ALA A 165 -17.07 -14.25 -8.04
CA ALA A 165 -17.67 -15.58 -7.94
C ALA A 165 -17.02 -16.37 -6.78
N ARG A 166 -17.85 -17.09 -6.02
CA ARG A 166 -17.43 -17.88 -4.86
C ARG A 166 -17.49 -19.38 -5.09
N LYS A 167 -18.25 -19.80 -6.10
CA LYS A 167 -18.54 -21.21 -6.38
C LYS A 167 -17.85 -21.69 -7.63
N GLY A 168 -17.39 -22.94 -7.60
CA GLY A 168 -16.70 -23.59 -8.72
C GLY A 168 -15.34 -22.96 -9.03
N THR A 169 -14.74 -23.37 -10.14
CA THR A 169 -13.40 -22.91 -10.52
C THR A 169 -13.41 -21.44 -10.89
N VAL A 170 -12.65 -20.63 -10.14
CA VAL A 170 -12.44 -19.21 -10.40
C VAL A 170 -11.05 -18.96 -10.96
N THR A 171 -10.95 -18.18 -12.04
CA THR A 171 -9.65 -17.70 -12.56
C THR A 171 -9.27 -16.40 -11.87
N VAL A 172 -8.11 -16.40 -11.20
CA VAL A 172 -7.59 -15.21 -10.51
C VAL A 172 -6.99 -14.23 -11.52
N SER A 173 -7.68 -13.11 -11.76
CA SER A 173 -7.21 -12.00 -12.60
C SER A 173 -7.99 -10.69 -12.34
N PRO A 174 -7.46 -9.52 -12.73
CA PRO A 174 -8.17 -8.25 -12.65
C PRO A 174 -9.53 -8.25 -13.36
N LYS A 175 -9.62 -8.93 -14.51
CA LYS A 175 -10.88 -9.07 -15.27
C LYS A 175 -11.98 -9.74 -14.44
N ASN A 176 -11.59 -10.69 -13.59
CA ASN A 176 -12.49 -11.41 -12.70
C ASN A 176 -12.56 -10.77 -11.30
N GLY A 177 -12.01 -9.56 -11.13
CA GLY A 177 -12.09 -8.79 -9.90
C GLY A 177 -11.06 -9.16 -8.84
N PHE A 178 -9.90 -9.71 -9.21
CA PHE A 178 -8.79 -10.01 -8.29
C PHE A 178 -7.54 -9.20 -8.63
N TRP A 179 -6.97 -8.51 -7.65
CA TRP A 179 -5.69 -7.81 -7.76
C TRP A 179 -4.76 -8.35 -6.69
N VAL A 180 -4.00 -9.38 -7.07
CA VAL A 180 -3.24 -10.18 -6.12
C VAL A 180 -1.83 -10.47 -6.63
N ILE A 181 -0.90 -10.57 -5.69
CA ILE A 181 0.40 -11.19 -5.91
C ILE A 181 0.48 -12.50 -5.14
N GLY A 182 1.32 -13.42 -5.57
CA GLY A 182 1.51 -14.70 -4.91
C GLY A 182 2.94 -15.19 -4.95
N LEU A 183 3.23 -16.13 -4.07
CA LEU A 183 4.42 -16.97 -4.07
C LEU A 183 4.01 -18.39 -4.43
N ALA A 184 4.74 -19.00 -5.36
CA ALA A 184 4.63 -20.40 -5.74
C ALA A 184 5.96 -21.13 -5.52
N ASP A 185 5.85 -22.36 -5.02
CA ASP A 185 6.95 -23.30 -4.78
C ASP A 185 8.12 -22.74 -3.95
N GLY A 186 7.85 -21.70 -3.16
CA GLY A 186 8.79 -21.06 -2.26
C GLY A 186 9.80 -20.12 -2.93
N GLN A 187 9.75 -19.95 -4.25
CA GLN A 187 10.76 -19.21 -5.01
C GLN A 187 10.20 -18.33 -6.14
N GLU A 188 9.01 -18.61 -6.66
CA GLU A 188 8.45 -17.87 -7.79
C GLU A 188 7.42 -16.85 -7.31
N TYR A 189 7.66 -15.58 -7.57
CA TYR A 189 6.72 -14.51 -7.25
C TYR A 189 6.00 -14.06 -8.51
N TRP A 190 4.69 -13.89 -8.41
CA TRP A 190 3.83 -13.54 -9.54
C TRP A 190 2.85 -12.45 -9.15
N ALA A 191 2.61 -11.51 -10.06
CA ALA A 191 1.39 -10.71 -10.06
C ALA A 191 0.41 -11.36 -11.03
N HIS A 192 -0.82 -11.63 -10.57
CA HIS A 192 -1.86 -12.28 -11.36
C HIS A 192 -2.53 -11.29 -12.33
N THR A 193 -1.74 -10.64 -13.19
CA THR A 193 -2.22 -9.84 -14.32
C THR A 193 -2.74 -10.74 -15.45
N ASP A 194 -3.19 -10.17 -16.57
CA ASP A 194 -3.55 -10.94 -17.76
C ASP A 194 -2.72 -10.42 -18.96
N PRO A 195 -1.65 -11.14 -19.39
CA PRO A 195 -1.11 -12.39 -18.82
C PRO A 195 -0.39 -12.18 -17.48
N TRP A 196 -0.05 -13.27 -16.77
CA TRP A 196 0.65 -13.21 -15.47
C TRP A 196 2.03 -12.55 -15.60
N THR A 197 2.38 -11.68 -14.65
CA THR A 197 3.66 -10.98 -14.62
C THR A 197 4.58 -11.59 -13.56
N ARG A 198 5.76 -12.08 -13.97
CA ARG A 198 6.77 -12.59 -13.04
C ARG A 198 7.43 -11.44 -12.29
N LEU A 199 7.62 -11.61 -10.98
CA LEU A 199 8.24 -10.60 -10.12
C LEU A 199 9.65 -11.04 -9.72
N THR A 200 10.61 -10.12 -9.87
CA THR A 200 11.97 -10.31 -9.37
C THR A 200 12.05 -9.81 -7.93
N VAL A 201 11.98 -10.74 -6.97
CA VAL A 201 12.00 -10.42 -5.54
C VAL A 201 13.34 -10.81 -4.93
N SER A 202 14.02 -9.83 -4.31
CA SER A 202 15.28 -10.08 -3.61
C SER A 202 15.03 -10.78 -2.27
N GLY A 203 15.51 -12.02 -2.15
CA GLY A 203 15.35 -12.85 -0.95
C GLY A 203 13.90 -13.29 -0.74
N ARG A 204 13.55 -13.66 0.50
CA ARG A 204 12.22 -14.16 0.85
C ARG A 204 11.55 -13.26 1.89
N PRO A 205 10.67 -12.32 1.49
CA PRO A 205 9.94 -11.49 2.43
C PRO A 205 9.10 -12.36 3.37
N GLN A 206 9.22 -12.13 4.67
CA GLN A 206 8.37 -12.79 5.68
C GLN A 206 7.14 -11.96 6.00
N LYS A 207 7.16 -10.66 5.69
CA LYS A 207 6.03 -9.76 5.90
C LYS A 207 5.81 -8.89 4.66
N ILE A 208 4.57 -8.88 4.19
CA ILE A 208 4.13 -8.15 3.00
C ILE A 208 3.22 -7.00 3.44
N GLY A 209 3.57 -5.78 3.03
CA GLY A 209 2.74 -4.60 3.22
C GLY A 209 1.86 -4.40 1.99
N ILE A 210 0.58 -4.11 2.20
CA ILE A 210 -0.40 -3.93 1.13
C ILE A 210 -1.03 -2.56 1.31
N PHE A 211 -0.94 -1.73 0.27
CA PHE A 211 -1.43 -0.35 0.28
C PHE A 211 -2.46 -0.15 -0.83
N LEU A 212 -3.71 0.03 -0.44
CA LEU A 212 -4.82 0.33 -1.32
C LEU A 212 -5.07 1.85 -1.32
N ASN A 213 -4.95 2.48 -2.49
CA ASN A 213 -5.33 3.87 -2.71
C ASN A 213 -6.41 3.93 -3.78
N ILE A 214 -7.68 3.95 -3.33
CA ILE A 214 -8.84 3.87 -4.22
C ILE A 214 -8.95 5.15 -5.06
N SER A 215 -8.71 6.32 -4.46
CA SER A 215 -8.74 7.60 -5.19
C SER A 215 -7.70 7.69 -6.31
N ALA A 216 -6.53 7.07 -6.12
CA ALA A 216 -5.49 7.01 -7.14
C ALA A 216 -5.59 5.77 -8.03
N ASN A 217 -6.59 4.90 -7.79
CA ASN A 217 -6.80 3.65 -8.51
C ASN A 217 -5.55 2.75 -8.53
N LYS A 218 -4.87 2.67 -7.37
CA LYS A 218 -3.60 1.94 -7.18
C LYS A 218 -3.68 0.94 -6.02
N LEU A 219 -3.09 -0.23 -6.22
CA LEU A 219 -2.81 -1.21 -5.16
C LEU A 219 -1.33 -1.59 -5.22
N SER A 220 -0.60 -1.30 -4.15
CA SER A 220 0.84 -1.49 -4.07
C SER A 220 1.22 -2.51 -3.01
N PHE A 221 2.25 -3.31 -3.30
CA PHE A 221 2.78 -4.35 -2.44
C PHE A 221 4.24 -4.08 -2.10
N TYR A 222 4.63 -4.37 -0.86
CA TYR A 222 5.95 -4.05 -0.35
C TYR A 222 6.53 -5.19 0.49
N ASN A 223 7.85 -5.37 0.42
CA ASN A 223 8.58 -6.07 1.45
C ASN A 223 8.77 -5.12 2.64
N VAL A 224 8.06 -5.36 3.74
CA VAL A 224 8.06 -4.47 4.91
C VAL A 224 9.46 -4.32 5.50
N LYS A 225 10.19 -5.44 5.63
CA LYS A 225 11.53 -5.45 6.25
C LYS A 225 12.56 -4.68 5.41
N LYS A 226 12.56 -4.89 4.10
CA LYS A 226 13.49 -4.21 3.19
C LYS A 226 13.02 -2.81 2.77
N LYS A 227 11.76 -2.45 3.06
CA LYS A 227 11.12 -1.20 2.61
C LYS A 227 11.19 -1.02 1.09
N LEU A 228 11.05 -2.13 0.34
CA LEU A 228 11.12 -2.15 -1.13
C LEU A 228 9.75 -2.49 -1.71
N ALA A 229 9.35 -1.77 -2.76
CA ALA A 229 8.18 -2.12 -3.56
C ALA A 229 8.41 -3.45 -4.29
N LEU A 230 7.38 -4.28 -4.30
CA LEU A 230 7.34 -5.56 -5.02
C LEU A 230 6.59 -5.42 -6.34
N TYR A 231 5.41 -4.81 -6.27
CA TYR A 231 4.54 -4.61 -7.42
C TYR A 231 3.49 -3.54 -7.15
N THR A 232 2.95 -2.91 -8.19
CA THR A 232 1.80 -2.01 -8.10
C THR A 232 0.85 -2.27 -9.25
N PHE A 233 -0.39 -2.62 -8.95
CA PHE A 233 -1.47 -2.55 -9.92
C PHE A 233 -1.91 -1.10 -10.08
N THR A 234 -1.99 -0.66 -11.33
CA THR A 234 -2.65 0.58 -11.74
C THR A 234 -3.97 0.23 -12.42
N ASN A 235 -4.96 1.10 -12.30
CA ASN A 235 -6.29 0.92 -12.90
C ASN A 235 -7.01 -0.30 -12.30
N LEU A 236 -7.39 -0.22 -11.01
CA LEU A 236 -8.17 -1.27 -10.31
C LEU A 236 -9.61 -1.45 -10.83
N GLY A 237 -9.91 -0.96 -12.03
CA GLY A 237 -11.22 -0.94 -12.64
C GLY A 237 -11.74 0.47 -12.92
N ASP A 238 -12.86 0.53 -13.63
CA ASP A 238 -13.58 1.78 -13.93
C ASP A 238 -14.09 2.40 -12.62
N SER A 239 -13.63 3.61 -12.30
CA SER A 239 -14.03 4.34 -11.10
C SER A 239 -15.52 4.69 -11.07
N ARG A 240 -16.23 4.59 -12.20
CA ARG A 240 -17.69 4.77 -12.29
C ARG A 240 -18.47 3.60 -11.73
N LEU A 241 -17.89 2.41 -11.74
CA LEU A 241 -18.45 1.26 -11.04
C LEU A 241 -18.01 1.40 -9.58
N GLN A 242 -18.92 1.78 -8.68
CA GLN A 242 -18.64 1.85 -7.24
C GLN A 242 -18.26 0.47 -6.71
N ARG A 243 -17.00 0.08 -6.89
CA ARG A 243 -16.50 -1.25 -6.56
C ARG A 243 -16.04 -1.25 -5.12
N LYS A 244 -16.58 -2.16 -4.32
CA LYS A 244 -16.09 -2.44 -2.97
C LYS A 244 -14.94 -3.44 -3.05
N PHE A 245 -13.75 -3.01 -2.64
CA PHE A 245 -12.55 -3.83 -2.56
C PHE A 245 -12.44 -4.45 -1.18
N VAL A 246 -12.33 -5.77 -1.12
CA VAL A 246 -12.21 -6.54 0.12
C VAL A 246 -10.81 -7.17 0.18
N PRO A 247 -10.07 -7.03 1.28
CA PRO A 247 -8.81 -7.75 1.47
C PRO A 247 -8.97 -9.25 1.25
N PHE A 248 -8.04 -9.82 0.49
CA PHE A 248 -8.06 -11.19 0.01
C PHE A 248 -6.79 -11.92 0.44
N PHE A 249 -6.97 -13.17 0.88
CA PHE A 249 -5.89 -14.02 1.36
C PHE A 249 -6.07 -15.46 0.88
N SER A 250 -4.95 -16.11 0.58
CA SER A 250 -4.87 -17.54 0.32
C SER A 250 -3.58 -18.09 0.90
N THR A 251 -3.65 -19.30 1.45
CA THR A 251 -2.47 -20.06 1.89
C THR A 251 -1.78 -20.78 0.74
N GLY A 252 -2.32 -20.68 -0.49
CA GLY A 252 -1.91 -21.48 -1.63
C GLY A 252 -2.23 -22.97 -1.45
N SER A 253 -2.21 -23.74 -2.53
CA SER A 253 -2.29 -25.20 -2.42
C SER A 253 -0.97 -25.75 -1.88
N GLY A 254 -1.02 -26.68 -0.94
CA GLY A 254 0.15 -27.48 -0.55
C GLY A 254 0.53 -28.52 -1.62
N VAL A 255 -0.33 -28.73 -2.61
CA VAL A 255 -0.05 -29.55 -3.79
C VAL A 255 0.63 -28.64 -4.81
N SER A 256 1.89 -28.92 -5.12
CA SER A 256 2.64 -28.33 -6.23
C SER A 256 1.79 -28.35 -7.49
N VAL A 257 1.21 -27.21 -7.88
CA VAL A 257 0.46 -27.09 -9.12
C VAL A 257 1.46 -26.87 -10.25
N HIS A 258 2.11 -27.95 -10.67
CA HIS A 258 2.80 -28.01 -11.97
C HIS A 258 1.80 -28.21 -13.14
N SER A 259 0.56 -27.73 -13.00
CA SER A 259 -0.52 -28.06 -13.95
C SER A 259 -1.45 -26.89 -14.22
N TYR A 260 -0.88 -25.79 -14.74
CA TYR A 260 -1.49 -25.14 -15.90
C TYR A 260 -0.41 -25.04 -16.97
N PRO A 261 -0.57 -25.66 -18.15
CA PRO A 261 0.40 -25.50 -19.22
C PRO A 261 0.45 -24.02 -19.61
N LEU A 262 1.62 -23.41 -19.47
CA LEU A 262 1.96 -22.21 -20.21
C LEU A 262 1.90 -22.60 -21.69
N ILE A 263 0.79 -22.33 -22.36
CA ILE A 263 0.75 -22.36 -23.82
C ILE A 263 1.38 -21.03 -24.25
N PRO A 264 2.64 -20.97 -24.68
CA PRO A 264 3.15 -19.77 -25.34
C PRO A 264 2.27 -19.50 -26.57
N PRO A 265 2.02 -18.23 -26.93
CA PRO A 265 1.26 -17.91 -28.14
C PRO A 265 1.92 -18.57 -29.34
N GLY A 266 1.27 -19.61 -29.86
CA GLY A 266 1.68 -20.29 -31.07
C GLY A 266 1.66 -19.30 -32.22
N ASN A 267 2.79 -19.18 -32.90
CA ASN A 267 2.89 -18.54 -34.20
C ASN A 267 1.84 -19.16 -35.12
N LEU A 268 0.75 -18.43 -35.39
CA LEU A 268 -0.10 -18.70 -36.54
C LEU A 268 0.72 -18.34 -37.79
N LYS A 269 1.48 -19.31 -38.29
CA LYS A 269 1.82 -19.36 -39.71
C LYS A 269 0.77 -20.23 -40.38
N HIS A 270 -0.10 -19.62 -41.17
CA HIS A 270 -0.68 -20.20 -42.39
C HIS A 270 -0.87 -19.00 -43.33
N GLY A 271 -0.34 -19.00 -44.55
CA GLY A 271 -0.28 -20.14 -45.46
C GLY A 271 -1.43 -19.96 -46.44
#